data_AF-A0A7C5SPI0-F1
#
_entry.id   AF-A0A7C5SPI0-F1
#
_cell.length_a   1.000
_cell.length_b   1.000
_cell.length_c   1.000
_cell.angle_alpha   90.00
_cell.angle_beta   90.00
_cell.angle_gamma   90.00
#
_symmetry.space_group_name_H-M   'P 1'
#
loop_
_entity.id
_entity.type
_entity.pdbx_description
1 polymer ?
#
loop_
_entity_poly.entity_id
_entity_poly.type
_entity_poly.pdbx_seq_one_letter_code
_entity_poly.pdbx_strand_id
1 'polypeptide(L)'
;MNVLAIDTATPYLVLGTLDAERTLRRGRRHAETLIADLEAFLAGVGLEPGQLELIVVGEGPGSYTGIRVAVATAMGLARGLGVPVVGAPSLAA
;
A
#
# COMPACT_ATOMS: atom_id res chain seq x y z
N MET A 1 7.07 -14.99 -4.62
CA MET A 1 5.73 -14.59 -4.16
C MET A 1 5.67 -13.09 -4.25
N ASN A 2 4.70 -12.53 -4.97
CA ASN A 2 4.65 -11.09 -5.22
C ASN A 2 3.66 -10.43 -4.26
N VAL A 3 4.19 -9.94 -3.14
CA VAL A 3 3.41 -9.27 -2.10
C VAL A 3 3.57 -7.77 -2.24
N LEU A 4 2.47 -7.02 -2.11
CA LEU A 4 2.47 -5.56 -2.00
C LEU A 4 2.02 -5.16 -0.60
N ALA A 5 2.82 -4.36 0.11
CA ALA A 5 2.44 -3.72 1.37
C ALA A 5 2.11 -2.23 1.14
N ILE A 6 1.04 -1.74 1.78
CA ILE A 6 0.62 -0.34 1.74
C ILE A 6 0.33 0.15 3.16
N ASP A 7 0.99 1.21 3.61
CA ASP A 7 0.69 1.88 4.87
C ASP A 7 0.61 3.41 4.69
N THR A 8 -0.49 3.99 5.18
CA THR A 8 -0.69 5.45 5.25
C THR A 8 -1.21 5.91 6.62
N ALA A 9 -0.93 5.13 7.69
CA ALA A 9 -1.33 5.42 9.06
C ALA A 9 -0.62 6.67 9.62
N THR A 10 0.52 7.06 9.05
CA THR A 10 1.31 8.22 9.48
C THR A 10 1.34 9.31 8.39
N PRO A 11 2.07 10.44 8.58
CA PRO A 11 2.33 11.38 7.49
C PRO A 11 3.16 10.81 6.32
N TYR A 12 3.66 9.58 6.45
CA TYR A 12 4.39 8.86 5.41
C TYR A 12 3.45 7.87 4.70
N LEU A 13 3.61 7.80 3.38
CA LEU A 13 3.17 6.69 2.56
C LEU A 13 4.33 5.70 2.50
N VAL A 14 4.08 4.46 2.92
CA VAL A 14 5.02 3.35 2.81
C VAL A 14 4.45 2.36 1.81
N LEU A 15 5.27 2.00 0.83
CA LEU A 15 4.99 0.97 -0.16
C LEU A 15 6.11 -0.06 -0.08
N GLY A 16 5.77 -1.35 -0.06
CA GLY A 16 6.76 -2.41 0.08
C GLY A 16 6.46 -3.63 -0.77
N THR A 17 7.50 -4.34 -1.16
CA THR A 17 7.49 -5.74 -1.58
C THR A 17 8.43 -6.52 -0.67
N LEU A 18 8.63 -7.80 -0.92
CA LEU A 18 9.59 -8.59 -0.14
C LEU A 18 11.05 -8.13 -0.31
N ASP A 19 11.36 -7.50 -1.44
CA ASP A 19 12.74 -7.16 -1.83
C ASP A 19 13.01 -5.64 -1.86
N ALA A 20 11.97 -4.81 -1.70
CA ALA A 20 12.10 -3.36 -1.83
C ALA A 20 11.07 -2.61 -0.99
N GLU A 21 11.44 -1.41 -0.53
CA GLU A 21 10.55 -0.48 0.16
C GLU A 21 10.73 0.93 -0.39
N ARG A 22 9.65 1.70 -0.39
CA ARG A 22 9.67 3.14 -0.64
C ARG A 22 8.84 3.86 0.41
N THR A 23 9.49 4.79 1.11
CA THR A 23 8.86 5.67 2.09
C THR A 23 8.84 7.12 1.59
N LEU A 24 7.65 7.72 1.51
CA LEU A 24 7.43 9.07 0.97
C LEU A 24 6.64 9.92 1.97
N ARG A 25 7.13 11.12 2.28
CA ARG A 25 6.38 12.06 3.12
C ARG A 25 5.31 12.79 2.28
N ARG A 26 4.04 12.37 2.42
CA ARG A 26 2.89 12.94 1.69
C ARG A 26 1.94 13.75 2.59
N GLY A 27 2.09 13.66 3.91
CA GLY A 27 1.32 14.44 4.87
C GLY A 27 -0.16 14.05 4.86
N ARG A 28 -1.03 14.95 4.40
CA ARG A 28 -2.48 14.71 4.28
C ARG A 28 -2.95 14.42 2.85
N ARG A 29 -2.02 14.32 1.88
CA ARG A 29 -2.32 14.18 0.44
C ARG A 29 -2.29 12.74 -0.06
N HIS A 30 -2.37 11.75 0.83
CA HIS A 30 -2.29 10.33 0.46
C HIS A 30 -3.31 9.96 -0.61
N ALA A 31 -4.57 10.39 -0.48
CA ALA A 31 -5.62 10.08 -1.46
C ALA A 31 -5.36 10.64 -2.86
N GLU A 32 -4.57 11.72 -2.97
CA GLU A 32 -4.26 12.37 -4.25
C GLU A 32 -3.09 11.70 -4.97
N THR A 33 -2.12 11.16 -4.23
CA THR A 33 -0.84 10.70 -4.83
C THR A 33 -0.65 9.19 -4.80
N LEU A 34 -1.37 8.45 -3.95
CA LEU A 34 -1.06 7.05 -3.66
C LEU A 34 -1.04 6.17 -4.91
N ILE A 35 -2.02 6.31 -5.81
CA ILE A 35 -2.07 5.48 -7.04
C ILE A 35 -0.86 5.75 -7.93
N ALA A 36 -0.52 7.02 -8.18
CA ALA A 36 0.64 7.38 -8.99
C ALA A 36 1.96 6.95 -8.33
N ASP A 37 2.08 7.09 -7.00
CA ASP A 37 3.24 6.66 -6.23
C ASP A 37 3.40 5.12 -6.27
N LEU A 38 2.27 4.38 -6.24
CA LEU A 38 2.22 2.93 -6.34
C LEU A 38 2.63 2.44 -7.72
N GLU A 39 2.09 3.00 -8.79
CA GLU A 39 2.47 2.67 -10.17
C GLU A 39 3.97 2.90 -10.39
N ALA A 40 4.49 4.05 -9.95
CA ALA A 40 5.91 4.36 -10.02
C ALA A 40 6.78 3.47 -9.13
N PHE A 41 6.24 2.91 -8.06
CA PHE A 41 6.95 1.96 -7.21
C PHE A 41 7.03 0.58 -7.88
N LEU A 42 5.89 0.03 -8.32
CA LEU A 42 5.82 -1.26 -9.00
C LEU A 42 6.68 -1.29 -10.27
N ALA A 43 6.60 -0.25 -11.10
CA ALA A 43 7.45 -0.11 -12.28
C ALA A 43 8.95 -0.07 -11.91
N GLY A 44 9.29 0.61 -10.81
CA GLY A 44 10.67 0.70 -10.32
C GLY A 44 11.24 -0.62 -9.81
N VAL A 45 10.39 -1.57 -9.40
CA VAL A 45 10.78 -2.92 -8.96
C VAL A 45 10.51 -3.98 -10.04
N GLY A 46 10.12 -3.57 -11.25
CA GLY A 46 9.88 -4.48 -12.38
C GLY A 46 8.65 -5.37 -12.22
N LEU A 47 7.64 -4.93 -11.44
CA LEU A 47 6.38 -5.65 -11.27
C LEU A 47 5.24 -4.95 -12.00
N GLU A 48 4.39 -5.74 -12.64
CA GLU A 48 3.09 -5.32 -13.11
C GLU A 48 2.02 -5.62 -12.04
N PRO A 49 0.96 -4.81 -11.91
CA PRO A 49 -0.12 -5.07 -10.95
C PRO A 49 -0.73 -6.48 -11.06
N GLY A 50 -0.83 -7.01 -12.29
CA GLY A 50 -1.33 -8.36 -12.56
C GLY A 50 -0.48 -9.50 -12.00
N GLN A 51 0.75 -9.21 -11.59
CA GLN A 51 1.66 -10.20 -11.02
C GLN A 51 1.55 -10.29 -9.50
N LEU A 52 0.81 -9.40 -8.84
CA LEU A 52 0.60 -9.44 -7.40
C LEU A 52 -0.22 -10.67 -7.02
N GLU A 53 0.13 -11.29 -5.90
CA GLU A 53 -0.53 -12.49 -5.36
C GLU A 53 -1.19 -12.23 -4.00
N LEU A 54 -0.77 -11.16 -3.31
CA LEU A 54 -1.26 -10.76 -1.99
C LEU A 54 -1.06 -9.26 -1.78
N ILE A 55 -2.02 -8.60 -1.15
CA ILE A 55 -1.90 -7.22 -0.68
C ILE A 55 -1.96 -7.20 0.85
N VAL A 56 -0.96 -6.60 1.48
CA VAL A 56 -0.91 -6.34 2.91
C VAL A 56 -1.20 -4.86 3.15
N VAL A 57 -2.05 -4.56 4.12
CA VAL A 57 -2.43 -3.18 4.44
C VAL A 57 -2.24 -2.87 5.92
N GLY A 58 -1.64 -1.72 6.21
CA GLY A 58 -1.51 -1.21 7.57
C GLY A 58 -2.87 -0.82 8.14
N GLU A 59 -3.29 -1.47 9.24
CA GLU A 59 -4.58 -1.20 9.90
C GLU A 59 -4.49 -0.21 11.07
N GLY A 60 -3.30 0.36 11.30
CA GLY A 60 -3.02 1.29 12.39
C GLY A 60 -2.35 0.64 13.61
N PRO A 61 -2.26 1.35 14.75
CA PRO A 61 -2.91 2.64 15.04
C PRO A 61 -2.33 3.82 14.24
N GLY A 62 -3.12 4.87 14.05
CA GLY A 62 -2.69 6.07 13.33
C GLY A 62 -3.83 6.96 12.86
N SER A 63 -3.58 7.73 11.81
CA SER A 63 -4.55 8.61 11.17
C SER A 63 -5.75 7.83 10.64
N TYR A 64 -6.94 8.08 11.19
CA TYR A 64 -8.19 7.45 10.75
C TYR A 64 -8.43 7.62 9.24
N THR A 65 -8.22 8.83 8.72
CA THR A 65 -8.32 9.12 7.28
C THR A 65 -7.25 8.36 6.49
N GLY A 66 -6.02 8.36 7.00
CA GLY A 66 -4.89 7.68 6.38
C GLY A 66 -5.12 6.18 6.25
N ILE A 67 -5.48 5.49 7.33
CA ILE A 67 -5.77 4.05 7.33
C ILE A 67 -6.86 3.72 6.31
N ARG A 68 -7.95 4.51 6.27
CA ARG A 68 -9.03 4.28 5.31
C ARG A 68 -8.61 4.47 3.86
N VAL A 69 -7.64 5.35 3.57
CA VAL A 69 -7.08 5.50 2.23
C VAL A 69 -6.35 4.22 1.81
N ALA A 70 -5.41 3.73 2.63
CA ALA A 70 -4.70 2.48 2.33
C ALA A 70 -5.65 1.29 2.16
N VAL A 71 -6.62 1.13 3.07
CA VAL A 71 -7.60 0.03 3.02
C VAL A 71 -8.48 0.14 1.77
N ALA A 72 -9.00 1.33 1.45
CA ALA A 72 -9.82 1.51 0.26
C ALA A 72 -9.04 1.20 -1.03
N THR A 73 -7.78 1.64 -1.13
CA THR A 73 -6.93 1.32 -2.28
C THR A 73 -6.63 -0.18 -2.37
N ALA A 74 -6.22 -0.80 -1.26
CA ALA A 74 -5.93 -2.24 -1.22
C ALA A 74 -7.13 -3.07 -1.66
N MET A 75 -8.33 -2.75 -1.15
CA MET A 75 -9.58 -3.43 -1.52
C MET A 75 -9.94 -3.21 -3.00
N GLY A 76 -9.72 -2.00 -3.53
CA GLY A 76 -9.96 -1.70 -4.94
C GLY A 76 -9.05 -2.50 -5.87
N LEU A 77 -7.76 -2.54 -5.57
CA LEU A 77 -6.77 -3.34 -6.30
C LEU A 77 -7.08 -4.83 -6.21
N ALA A 78 -7.29 -5.33 -5.00
CA ALA A 78 -7.61 -6.73 -4.76
C ALA A 78 -8.86 -7.20 -5.53
N ARG A 79 -9.90 -6.35 -5.59
CA ARG A 79 -11.11 -6.65 -6.34
C ARG A 79 -10.86 -6.70 -7.85
N GLY A 80 -9.98 -5.85 -8.38
CA GLY A 80 -9.60 -5.86 -9.80
C GLY A 80 -8.70 -7.04 -10.17
N LEU A 81 -7.82 -7.45 -9.27
CA LEU A 81 -6.81 -8.49 -9.49
C LEU A 81 -7.25 -9.89 -9.06
N GLY A 82 -8.30 -10.01 -8.25
CA GLY A 82 -8.75 -11.28 -7.70
C GLY A 82 -7.84 -11.86 -6.62
N VAL A 83 -7.13 -11.00 -5.87
CA VAL A 83 -6.13 -11.42 -4.86
C VAL A 83 -6.61 -11.13 -3.43
N PRO A 84 -6.13 -11.89 -2.42
CA PRO A 84 -6.46 -11.63 -1.02
C PRO A 84 -5.85 -10.32 -0.49
N VAL A 85 -6.51 -9.78 0.54
CA VAL A 85 -6.00 -8.65 1.37
C VAL A 85 -5.83 -9.12 2.80
N VAL A 86 -4.70 -8.79 3.43
CA VAL A 86 -4.43 -9.07 4.84
C VAL A 86 -4.10 -7.76 5.57
N GLY A 87 -4.73 -7.55 6.73
CA GLY A 87 -4.39 -6.44 7.62
C GLY A 87 -3.17 -6.77 8.48
N ALA A 88 -2.29 -5.79 8.68
CA ALA A 88 -1.16 -5.87 9.60
C ALA A 88 -1.12 -4.64 10.52
N PRO A 89 -0.83 -4.79 11.82
CA PRO A 89 -0.71 -3.65 12.72
C PRO A 89 0.47 -2.77 12.32
N SER A 90 0.23 -1.49 12.04
CA SER A 90 1.26 -0.53 11.59
C SER A 90 2.41 -0.34 12.58
N LEU A 91 2.23 -0.65 13.87
CA LEU A 91 3.29 -0.57 14.88
C LEU A 91 4.16 -1.84 14.93
N ALA A 92 3.65 -2.95 14.42
CA ALA A 92 4.36 -4.23 14.35
C ALA A 92 4.86 -4.55 12.92
N ALA A 93 4.46 -3.74 11.95
CA ALA A 93 4.81 -3.86 10.53
C ALA A 93 6.08 -3.07 10.19
#